data_AF-A0A6C0JVT6-F1
#
_entry.id   AF-A0A6C0JVT6-F1
#
_cell.length_a   1.000
_cell.length_b   1.000
_cell.length_c   1.000
_cell.angle_alpha   90.00
_cell.angle_beta   90.00
_cell.angle_gamma   90.00
#
_symmetry.space_group_name_H-M   'P 1'
#
loop_
_entity.id
_entity.type
_entity.pdbx_description
1 polymer ?
#
loop_
_entity_poly.entity_id
_entity_poly.type
_entity_poly.pdbx_seq_one_letter_code
_entity_poly.pdbx_strand_id
1 'polypeptide(L)' 'MAATRKMKDSKKATRKGKRAPSEWNKLVMKVYNELKKKDKKASFSDALKEAASRKKNM' A
#
# COMPACT_ATOMS: atom_id res chain seq x y z
N MET A 1 -15.21 -1.11 -48.77
CA MET A 1 -14.07 -0.26 -48.39
C MET A 1 -13.99 -0.22 -46.86
N ALA A 2 -12.85 -0.62 -46.30
CA ALA A 2 -12.67 -0.89 -44.88
C ALA A 2 -12.61 0.41 -44.04
N ALA A 3 -13.41 0.50 -42.97
CA ALA A 3 -13.27 1.52 -41.94
C ALA A 3 -12.57 0.92 -40.71
N THR A 4 -11.24 1.04 -40.68
CA THR A 4 -10.42 0.67 -39.52
C THR A 4 -10.64 1.70 -38.42
N ARG A 5 -11.43 1.34 -37.39
CA ARG A 5 -11.53 2.16 -36.18
C ARG A 5 -10.19 2.06 -35.43
N LYS A 6 -9.37 3.12 -35.53
CA LYS A 6 -8.19 3.31 -34.68
C LYS A 6 -8.61 3.14 -33.22
N MET A 7 -8.16 2.05 -32.59
CA MET A 7 -8.20 1.92 -31.14
C MET A 7 -7.43 3.12 -30.58
N LYS A 8 -8.15 4.03 -29.95
CA LYS A 8 -7.58 5.17 -29.26
C LYS A 8 -6.90 4.61 -28.02
N ASP A 9 -5.62 4.31 -28.16
CA ASP A 9 -4.71 3.95 -27.09
C ASP A 9 -4.92 4.92 -25.93
N SER A 10 -5.67 4.48 -24.92
CA SER A 10 -5.87 5.20 -23.67
C SER A 10 -4.55 5.11 -22.92
N LYS A 11 -3.60 5.95 -23.34
CA LYS A 11 -2.30 6.15 -22.72
C LYS A 11 -2.56 6.51 -21.26
N LYS A 12 -2.58 5.47 -20.42
CA LYS A 12 -2.81 5.53 -18.99
C LYS A 12 -1.78 6.51 -18.46
N ALA A 13 -2.23 7.72 -18.13
CA ALA A 13 -1.38 8.76 -17.57
C ALA A 13 -0.57 8.13 -16.44
N THR A 14 0.72 7.93 -16.67
CA THR A 14 1.66 7.41 -15.69
C THR A 14 1.81 8.49 -14.64
N ARG A 15 0.85 8.53 -13.70
CA ARG A 15 0.93 9.31 -12.47
C ARG A 15 2.31 9.01 -11.89
N LYS A 16 3.18 10.03 -11.84
CA LYS A 16 4.59 9.95 -11.42
C LYS A 16 4.76 8.79 -10.43
N GLY A 17 5.49 7.74 -10.86
CA GLY A 17 5.51 6.44 -10.19
C GLY A 17 5.69 6.61 -8.69
N LYS A 18 4.69 6.20 -7.91
CA LYS A 18 4.82 6.20 -6.45
C LYS A 18 5.98 5.28 -6.12
N ARG A 19 6.97 5.77 -5.36
CA ARG A 19 8.09 4.95 -4.88
C ARG A 19 7.52 3.71 -4.19
N ALA A 20 8.09 2.55 -4.50
CA ALA A 20 7.68 1.31 -3.86
C ALA A 20 7.83 1.47 -2.32
N PRO A 21 6.85 1.00 -1.53
CA PRO A 21 6.94 1.08 -0.08
C PRO A 21 8.13 0.26 0.42
N SER A 22 8.88 0.81 1.36
CA SER A 22 9.96 0.09 2.04
C SER A 22 9.42 -1.11 2.81
N GLU A 23 10.28 -2.10 3.09
CA GLU A 23 9.91 -3.27 3.90
C GLU A 23 9.36 -2.87 5.28
N TRP A 24 9.91 -1.81 5.87
CA TRP A 24 9.37 -1.23 7.10
C TRP A 24 7.92 -0.76 6.95
N ASN A 25 7.62 0.02 5.90
CA ASN A 25 6.25 0.48 5.67
C ASN A 25 5.28 -0.67 5.40
N LYS A 26 5.71 -1.71 4.68
CA LYS A 26 4.89 -2.91 4.48
C LYS A 26 4.56 -3.59 5.81
N LEU A 27 5.55 -3.71 6.69
CA LEU A 27 5.37 -4.31 8.01
C LEU A 27 4.41 -3.48 8.88
N VAL A 28 4.60 -2.15 8.94
CA VAL A 28 3.70 -1.24 9.67
C VAL A 28 2.28 -1.32 9.13
N MET A 29 2.08 -1.30 7.81
CA MET A 29 0.74 -1.41 7.22
C MET A 29 0.09 -2.78 7.50
N LYS A 30 0.88 -3.87 7.49
CA LYS A 30 0.37 -5.20 7.85
C LYS A 30 -0.11 -5.24 9.29
N VAL A 31 0.71 -4.77 10.23
CA VAL A 31 0.37 -4.65 11.66
C VAL A 31 -0.85 -3.77 11.86
N TYR A 32 -0.91 -2.62 11.20
CA TYR A 32 -2.04 -1.70 11.30
C TYR A 32 -3.34 -2.34 10.84
N ASN A 33 -3.33 -3.09 9.73
CA ASN A 33 -4.50 -3.81 9.25
C ASN A 33 -4.92 -4.94 10.20
N GLU A 34 -3.96 -5.65 10.80
CA GLU A 34 -4.22 -6.66 11.84
C GLU A 34 -4.86 -6.03 13.08
N LEU A 35 -4.31 -4.91 13.55
CA LEU A 35 -4.86 -4.15 14.68
C LEU A 35 -6.26 -3.62 14.37
N LYS A 36 -6.49 -3.03 13.19
CA LYS A 36 -7.81 -2.52 12.79
C LYS A 36 -8.87 -3.62 12.64
N LYS A 37 -8.46 -4.84 12.28
CA LYS A 37 -9.35 -6.01 12.24
C LYS A 37 -9.80 -6.43 13.64
N LYS A 38 -8.90 -6.37 14.63
CA LYS A 38 -9.20 -6.70 16.03
C LYS A 38 -9.98 -5.56 16.69
N ASP A 39 -9.44 -4.35 16.61
CA ASP A 39 -9.95 -3.15 17.23
C ASP A 39 -10.08 -2.01 16.21
N LYS A 40 -11.32 -1.66 15.88
CA LYS A 40 -11.60 -0.55 14.97
C LYS A 40 -11.07 0.80 15.48
N LYS A 41 -10.79 0.92 16.79
CA LYS A 41 -10.22 2.12 17.41
C LYS A 41 -8.69 2.17 17.39
N ALA A 42 -8.01 1.11 16.93
CA ALA A 42 -6.56 1.08 16.89
C ALA A 42 -5.99 2.24 16.06
N SER A 43 -5.00 2.94 16.63
CA SER A 43 -4.32 4.06 15.99
C SER A 43 -3.11 3.59 15.18
N PHE A 44 -2.70 4.41 14.23
CA PHE A 44 -1.47 4.17 13.48
C PHE A 44 -0.23 4.21 14.40
N SER A 45 -0.28 5.02 15.46
CA SER A 45 0.77 5.09 16.49
C SER A 45 0.98 3.76 17.21
N ASP A 46 -0.09 3.00 17.48
CA ASP A 46 0.00 1.68 18.09
C ASP A 46 0.64 0.67 17.14
N ALA A 47 0.28 0.74 15.86
CA ALA A 47 0.89 -0.10 14.83
C ALA A 47 2.40 0.16 14.67
N LEU A 48 2.86 1.40 14.80
CA LEU A 48 4.28 1.73 14.77
C LEU A 48 5.04 1.12 15.96
N LYS A 49 4.45 1.16 17.17
CA LYS A 49 5.03 0.57 18.38
C LYS A 49 5.10 -0.96 18.26
N GLU A 50 4.01 -1.60 17.83
CA GLU A 50 3.99 -3.05 17.63
C GLU A 50 4.95 -3.49 16.53
N ALA A 51 5.00 -2.76 15.41
CA ALA A 51 5.93 -3.01 14.31
C ALA A 51 7.39 -2.89 14.77
N ALA A 52 7.71 -1.91 15.60
CA ALA A 52 9.05 -1.73 16.16
C ALA A 52 9.44 -2.90 17.07
N SER A 53 8.52 -3.35 17.93
CA SER A 53 8.71 -4.53 18.78
C SER A 53 8.92 -5.81 17.97
N ARG A 54 8.13 -6.01 16.89
CA ARG A 54 8.30 -7.16 15.98
C ARG A 54 9.64 -7.13 15.24
N LYS A 55 10.09 -5.95 14.81
CA LYS A 55 11.40 -5.78 14.15
C LYS A 55 12.57 -6.01 15.12
N LYS A 56 12.43 -5.69 16.41
CA LYS A 56 13.46 -5.93 17.43
C LYS A 56 13.60 -7.42 17.81
N ASN A 57 12.52 -8.18 17.66
CA ASN A 57 12.48 -9.61 17.95
C ASN A 57 12.75 -10.50 16.73
N MET A 58 13.03 -9.90 15.56
CA MET A 58 13.62 -10.56 14.39
C MET A 58 15.14 -10.40 14.42
#